data_AF-A0A9J7LX21-F1
#
_entry.id   AF-A0A9J7LX21-F1
#
_cell.length_a   1.000
_cell.length_b   1.000
_cell.length_c   1.000
_cell.angle_alpha   90.00
_cell.angle_beta   90.00
_cell.angle_gamma   90.00
#
_symmetry.space_group_name_H-M   'P 1'
#
loop_
_entity.id
_entity.type
_entity.pdbx_description
1 polymer ?
#
loop_
_entity_poly.entity_id
_entity_poly.type
_entity_poly.pdbx_seq_one_letter_code
_entity_poly.pdbx_strand_id
1 'polypeptide(L)'
;MLGLVLLSMVVSSQAFPSFTSGLEAACSSCDGIPEHDSVVPQQSYNPLDVLYEIDEDGSFIHIKISSDRPFRGFMIKPSSAGFFGLGENTTLLHCDDGLDALTHKNAIDKVSITTMFIRTANEPRWISFRITLVEKFDVFWPPSTLDIYL
;
A
#
# COMPACT_ATOMS: atom_id res chain seq x y z
N MET A 1 36.74 -47.57 12.34
CA MET A 1 36.67 -46.12 12.10
C MET A 1 35.22 -45.79 11.81
N LEU A 2 34.52 -45.11 12.72
CA LEU A 2 33.11 -44.75 12.60
C LEU A 2 33.02 -43.41 11.86
N GLY A 3 32.47 -43.41 10.64
CA GLY A 3 32.30 -42.20 9.82
C GLY A 3 31.01 -41.48 10.20
N LEU A 4 31.15 -40.28 10.76
CA LEU A 4 30.04 -39.37 11.05
C LEU A 4 29.63 -38.66 9.76
N VAL A 5 28.43 -38.92 9.25
CA VAL A 5 27.88 -38.23 8.07
C VAL A 5 27.02 -37.07 8.57
N LEU A 6 27.54 -35.85 8.46
CA LEU A 6 26.81 -34.61 8.74
C LEU A 6 25.97 -34.24 7.52
N LEU A 7 24.64 -34.43 7.64
CA LEU A 7 23.68 -34.04 6.63
C LEU A 7 23.32 -32.56 6.82
N SER A 8 24.01 -31.67 6.10
CA SER A 8 23.73 -30.23 6.11
C SER A 8 22.47 -29.95 5.29
N MET A 9 21.35 -29.65 5.96
CA MET A 9 20.17 -29.07 5.32
C MET A 9 20.49 -27.62 4.93
N VAL A 10 20.80 -27.41 3.64
CA VAL A 10 20.85 -26.07 3.06
C VAL A 10 19.41 -25.62 2.87
N VAL A 11 18.90 -24.84 3.83
CA VAL A 11 17.63 -24.14 3.67
C VAL A 11 17.90 -22.94 2.78
N SER A 12 17.63 -23.09 1.48
CA SER A 12 17.65 -22.00 0.52
C SER A 12 16.53 -21.02 0.85
N SER A 13 16.84 -20.00 1.65
CA SER A 13 15.96 -18.85 1.80
C SER A 13 15.90 -18.13 0.45
N GLN A 14 14.88 -18.44 -0.34
CA GLN A 14 14.58 -17.66 -1.53
C GLN A 14 14.06 -16.31 -1.05
N ALA A 15 14.97 -15.34 -0.93
CA ALA A 15 14.61 -13.95 -0.83
C ALA A 15 13.90 -13.58 -2.14
N PHE A 16 12.56 -13.60 -2.12
CA PHE A 16 11.79 -13.03 -3.21
C PHE A 16 12.20 -11.55 -3.32
N PRO A 17 12.65 -11.08 -4.49
CA PRO A 17 12.98 -9.68 -4.67
C PRO A 17 11.77 -8.84 -4.26
N SER A 18 12.03 -7.77 -3.51
CA SER A 18 11.03 -6.78 -3.14
C SER A 18 10.29 -6.33 -4.40
N PHE A 19 9.02 -6.69 -4.52
CA PHE A 19 8.20 -6.43 -5.70
C PHE A 19 7.88 -4.93 -5.80
N THR A 20 8.81 -4.14 -6.36
CA THR A 20 8.60 -2.71 -6.63
C THR A 20 8.04 -2.44 -8.03
N SER A 21 8.14 -3.40 -8.96
CA SER A 21 7.85 -3.17 -10.39
C SER A 21 6.38 -2.84 -10.70
N GLY A 22 5.43 -3.34 -9.92
CA GLY A 22 4.00 -3.05 -10.16
C GLY A 22 3.50 -1.74 -9.54
N LEU A 23 4.29 -1.13 -8.65
CA LEU A 23 3.89 0.06 -7.90
C LEU A 23 4.06 1.33 -8.73
N GLU A 24 5.19 1.50 -9.42
CA GLU A 24 5.45 2.66 -10.28
C GLU A 24 4.36 2.81 -11.36
N ALA A 25 3.90 1.68 -11.92
CA ALA A 25 2.79 1.67 -12.86
C ALA A 25 1.46 2.10 -12.23
N ALA A 26 1.22 1.81 -10.95
CA ALA A 26 0.02 2.26 -10.25
C ALA A 26 0.00 3.78 -9.98
N CYS A 27 1.18 4.42 -9.92
CA CYS A 27 1.29 5.88 -9.89
C CYS A 27 0.90 6.51 -11.22
N SER A 28 1.32 5.91 -12.34
CA SER A 28 1.11 6.43 -13.69
C SER A 28 -0.22 6.00 -14.31
N SER A 29 -0.83 4.91 -13.83
CA SER A 29 -2.12 4.44 -14.31
C SER A 29 -3.25 5.31 -13.78
N CYS A 30 -4.14 5.74 -14.70
CA CYS A 30 -5.32 6.50 -14.33
C CYS A 30 -6.26 5.73 -13.40
N ASP A 31 -6.16 4.40 -13.35
CA ASP A 31 -6.96 3.52 -12.52
C ASP A 31 -6.30 3.13 -11.19
N GLY A 32 -4.99 3.30 -11.00
CA GLY A 32 -4.27 2.92 -9.77
C GLY A 32 -4.14 1.41 -9.58
N ILE A 33 -4.28 0.64 -10.66
CA ILE A 33 -4.10 -0.80 -10.67
C ILE A 33 -2.59 -1.11 -10.74
N PRO A 34 -2.06 -1.96 -9.85
CA PRO A 34 -0.68 -2.43 -9.93
C PRO A 34 -0.45 -3.21 -11.22
N GLU A 35 0.62 -2.90 -11.94
CA GLU A 35 0.99 -3.64 -13.15
C GLU A 35 1.71 -4.92 -12.77
N HIS A 36 0.94 -6.01 -12.69
CA HIS A 36 1.42 -7.34 -12.35
C HIS A 36 1.31 -8.24 -13.58
N ASP A 37 2.10 -7.95 -14.63
CA ASP A 37 2.08 -8.67 -15.91
C ASP A 37 0.65 -8.91 -16.44
N SER A 38 0.30 -10.17 -16.75
CA SER A 38 -1.02 -10.59 -17.24
C SER A 38 -2.04 -10.88 -16.12
N VAL A 39 -1.75 -10.53 -14.87
CA VAL A 39 -2.65 -10.77 -13.75
C VAL A 39 -3.74 -9.71 -13.73
N VAL A 40 -5.00 -10.15 -13.66
CA VAL A 40 -6.15 -9.26 -13.57
C VAL A 40 -6.58 -9.09 -12.10
N PRO A 41 -7.10 -7.91 -11.71
CA PRO A 41 -7.64 -7.71 -10.36
C PRO A 41 -8.78 -8.68 -10.06
N GLN A 42 -8.80 -9.16 -8.82
CA GLN A 42 -9.86 -10.00 -8.29
C GLN A 42 -11.20 -9.25 -8.32
N GLN A 43 -12.24 -9.91 -8.84
CA GLN A 43 -13.62 -9.40 -8.83
C GLN A 43 -14.43 -9.94 -7.63
N SER A 44 -13.78 -10.72 -6.78
CA SER A 44 -14.35 -11.26 -5.54
C SER A 44 -14.41 -10.18 -4.45
N TYR A 45 -14.94 -10.55 -3.29
CA TYR A 45 -14.96 -9.71 -2.09
C TYR A 45 -13.57 -9.10 -1.81
N ASN A 46 -13.51 -7.77 -1.80
CA ASN A 46 -12.32 -7.01 -1.40
C ASN A 46 -12.28 -6.93 0.13
N PRO A 47 -11.23 -7.46 0.79
CA PRO A 47 -11.17 -7.52 2.25
C PRO A 47 -10.77 -6.19 2.89
N LEU A 48 -10.52 -5.14 2.10
CA LEU A 48 -10.11 -3.83 2.58
C LEU A 48 -11.23 -3.16 3.41
N ASP A 49 -10.88 -2.78 4.62
CA ASP A 49 -11.63 -1.87 5.50
C ASP A 49 -10.83 -0.59 5.72
N VAL A 50 -11.51 0.55 5.75
CA VAL A 50 -10.88 1.87 5.82
C VAL A 50 -11.60 2.73 6.85
N LEU A 51 -10.83 3.20 7.83
CA LEU A 51 -11.28 4.16 8.83
C LEU A 51 -10.45 5.44 8.71
N TYR A 52 -11.07 6.58 9.00
CA TYR A 52 -10.37 7.84 9.05
C TYR A 52 -10.86 8.72 10.19
N GLU A 53 -9.97 9.58 10.66
CA GLU A 53 -10.23 10.65 11.62
C GLU A 53 -9.57 11.93 11.11
N ILE A 54 -10.15 13.08 11.44
CA ILE A 54 -9.70 14.38 10.98
C ILE A 54 -9.54 15.27 12.21
N ASP A 55 -8.43 15.99 12.30
CA ASP A 55 -8.22 16.96 13.37
C ASP A 55 -9.19 18.16 13.23
N GLU A 56 -9.35 18.92 14.32
CA GLU A 56 -10.32 20.02 14.39
C GLU A 56 -10.16 21.08 13.27
N ASP A 57 -8.93 21.27 12.80
CA ASP A 57 -8.59 22.25 11.75
C ASP A 57 -8.60 21.66 10.32
N GLY A 58 -8.82 20.35 10.18
CA GLY A 58 -8.81 19.67 8.89
C GLY A 58 -7.42 19.56 8.25
N SER A 59 -6.34 19.87 8.96
CA SER A 59 -4.97 19.83 8.42
C SER A 59 -4.40 18.40 8.40
N PHE A 60 -4.79 17.59 9.37
CA PHE A 60 -4.33 16.21 9.54
C PHE A 60 -5.49 15.24 9.30
N ILE A 61 -5.22 14.25 8.46
CA ILE A 61 -6.14 13.14 8.20
C ILE A 61 -5.44 11.86 8.63
N HIS A 62 -5.91 11.26 9.71
CA HIS A 62 -5.47 9.96 10.17
C HIS A 62 -6.19 8.88 9.39
N ILE A 63 -5.47 8.01 8.69
CA ILE A 63 -6.03 6.95 7.86
C ILE A 63 -5.56 5.62 8.41
N LYS A 64 -6.50 4.72 8.69
CA LYS A 64 -6.23 3.32 9.01
C LYS A 64 -6.83 2.45 7.93
N ILE A 65 -5.98 1.66 7.28
CA ILE A 65 -6.42 0.57 6.42
C ILE A 65 -6.26 -0.75 7.18
N SER A 66 -7.24 -1.64 7.07
CA SER A 66 -7.22 -2.97 7.65
C SER A 66 -7.82 -4.00 6.70
N SER A 67 -7.62 -5.28 7.02
CA SER A 67 -8.18 -6.40 6.27
C SER A 67 -8.50 -7.55 7.21
N ASP A 68 -9.51 -8.34 6.86
CA ASP A 68 -9.89 -9.57 7.60
C ASP A 68 -8.89 -10.73 7.42
N ARG A 69 -7.91 -10.54 6.54
CA ARG A 69 -6.80 -11.46 6.27
C ARG A 69 -5.49 -10.72 5.99
N PRO A 70 -4.33 -11.38 6.15
CA PRO A 70 -3.05 -10.73 5.96
C PRO A 70 -2.84 -10.21 4.54
N PHE A 71 -2.21 -9.04 4.40
CA PHE A 71 -1.79 -8.46 3.13
C PHE A 71 -0.31 -8.06 3.18
N ARG A 72 0.33 -8.03 2.01
CA ARG A 72 1.78 -7.78 1.89
C ARG A 72 2.09 -6.43 1.28
N GLY A 73 1.25 -5.98 0.36
CA GLY A 73 1.37 -4.68 -0.31
C GLY A 73 0.11 -3.84 -0.16
N PHE A 74 0.30 -2.54 -0.26
CA PHE A 74 -0.78 -1.57 -0.34
C PHE A 74 -0.27 -0.33 -1.07
N MET A 75 -1.19 0.51 -1.55
CA MET A 75 -0.89 1.85 -2.05
C MET A 75 -2.01 2.80 -1.58
N ILE A 76 -1.66 3.99 -1.11
CA ILE A 76 -2.59 5.09 -0.81
C ILE A 76 -2.14 6.31 -1.61
N LYS A 77 -2.91 6.68 -2.64
CA LYS A 77 -2.63 7.84 -3.49
C LYS A 77 -3.66 8.95 -3.26
N PRO A 78 -3.23 10.17 -2.91
CA PRO A 78 -4.14 11.30 -2.71
C PRO A 78 -4.51 11.96 -4.04
N SER A 79 -5.66 12.62 -4.10
CA SER A 79 -6.09 13.46 -5.22
C SER A 79 -5.55 14.89 -5.18
N SER A 80 -4.92 15.27 -4.07
CA SER A 80 -4.56 16.64 -3.72
C SER A 80 -3.18 16.66 -3.07
N ALA A 81 -2.49 17.81 -3.10
CA ALA A 81 -1.13 17.89 -2.59
C ALA A 81 -1.09 17.76 -1.06
N GLY A 82 0.02 17.21 -0.56
CA GLY A 82 0.25 16.99 0.85
C GLY A 82 1.39 16.02 1.11
N PHE A 83 1.52 15.59 2.36
CA PHE A 83 2.62 14.75 2.82
C PHE A 83 2.11 13.60 3.67
N PHE A 84 2.59 12.38 3.42
CA PHE A 84 2.35 11.27 4.34
C PHE A 84 3.38 11.22 5.46
N GLY A 85 2.90 11.02 6.68
CA GLY A 85 3.72 10.57 7.80
C GLY A 85 4.14 9.11 7.59
N LEU A 86 5.44 8.85 7.61
CA LEU A 86 5.98 7.51 7.45
C LEU A 86 5.93 6.73 8.76
N GLY A 87 5.23 5.61 8.74
CA GLY A 87 5.21 4.62 9.80
C GLY A 87 6.18 3.47 9.55
N GLU A 88 6.18 2.51 10.47
CA GLU A 88 6.92 1.27 10.32
C GLU A 88 6.45 0.50 9.07
N ASN A 89 7.40 -0.03 8.29
CA ASN A 89 7.12 -0.80 7.08
C ASN A 89 6.39 -0.02 5.96
N THR A 90 6.45 1.31 6.00
CA THR A 90 5.93 2.20 4.94
C THR A 90 7.05 2.97 4.25
N THR A 91 6.82 3.40 3.02
CA THR A 91 7.71 4.27 2.24
C THR A 91 6.88 5.09 1.26
N LEU A 92 7.45 6.18 0.74
CA LEU A 92 6.86 6.89 -0.39
C LEU A 92 7.21 6.20 -1.70
N LEU A 93 6.26 6.22 -2.61
CA LEU A 93 6.43 5.96 -4.03
C LEU A 93 6.26 7.30 -4.75
N HIS A 94 7.31 7.75 -5.40
CA HIS A 94 7.28 9.02 -6.12
C HIS A 94 6.47 8.88 -7.41
N CYS A 95 5.48 9.75 -7.60
CA CYS A 95 4.64 9.77 -8.79
C CYS A 95 4.99 10.98 -9.69
N ASP A 96 4.90 10.83 -11.00
CA ASP A 96 5.26 11.90 -11.97
C ASP A 96 4.33 13.14 -11.90
N ASP A 97 3.12 12.99 -11.35
CA ASP A 97 2.16 14.07 -11.14
C ASP A 97 2.47 14.91 -9.89
N GLY A 98 3.51 14.57 -9.14
CA GLY A 98 3.90 15.22 -7.89
C GLY A 98 2.99 14.86 -6.71
N LEU A 99 2.05 13.92 -6.89
CA LEU A 99 1.17 13.41 -5.84
C LEU A 99 1.68 12.04 -5.38
N ASP A 100 2.74 12.07 -4.58
CA ASP A 100 3.39 10.87 -4.06
C ASP A 100 2.40 9.96 -3.32
N ALA A 101 2.53 8.65 -3.56
CA ALA A 101 1.71 7.64 -2.90
C ALA A 101 2.45 7.03 -1.70
N LEU A 102 1.71 6.68 -0.65
CA LEU A 102 2.24 5.85 0.43
C LEU A 102 2.14 4.37 0.05
N THR A 103 3.20 3.61 0.24
CA THR A 103 3.23 2.18 -0.01
C THR A 103 4.00 1.42 1.06
N HIS A 104 4.01 0.10 0.94
CA HIS A 104 4.78 -0.81 1.77
C HIS A 104 6.29 -0.73 1.47
N LYS A 105 7.12 -0.83 2.51
CA LYS A 105 8.59 -0.92 2.39
C LYS A 105 9.08 -2.35 2.16
N ASN A 106 8.32 -3.34 2.64
CA ASN A 106 8.67 -4.76 2.60
C ASN A 106 7.41 -5.62 2.50
N ALA A 107 7.56 -6.84 1.99
CA ALA A 107 6.46 -7.77 1.74
C ALA A 107 6.11 -8.65 2.96
N ILE A 108 6.31 -8.15 4.19
CA ILE A 108 5.87 -8.86 5.40
C ILE A 108 4.34 -8.86 5.50
N ASP A 109 3.79 -9.87 6.14
CA ASP A 109 2.34 -9.96 6.39
C ASP A 109 1.90 -8.85 7.35
N LYS A 110 0.84 -8.14 6.97
CA LYS A 110 0.21 -7.04 7.71
C LYS A 110 -1.28 -7.31 7.84
N VAL A 111 -1.89 -6.86 8.92
CA VAL A 111 -3.36 -6.87 9.10
C VAL A 111 -3.95 -5.47 9.13
N SER A 112 -3.11 -4.47 9.41
CA SER A 112 -3.49 -3.06 9.39
C SER A 112 -2.28 -2.16 9.23
N ILE A 113 -2.49 -0.98 8.67
CA ILE A 113 -1.52 0.12 8.62
C ILE A 113 -2.24 1.40 9.02
N THR A 114 -1.60 2.21 9.85
CA THR A 114 -2.06 3.55 10.19
C THR A 114 -1.05 4.55 9.66
N THR A 115 -1.54 5.61 9.02
CA THR A 115 -0.75 6.73 8.54
C THR A 115 -1.49 8.04 8.82
N MET A 116 -0.78 9.14 8.61
CA MET A 116 -1.31 10.49 8.70
C MET A 116 -0.99 11.19 7.38
N PHE A 117 -1.99 11.82 6.77
CA PHE A 117 -1.81 12.71 5.63
C PHE A 117 -1.92 14.15 6.11
N ILE A 118 -0.91 14.95 5.80
CA ILE A 118 -0.80 16.36 6.13
C ILE A 118 -1.15 17.15 4.87
N ARG A 119 -2.25 17.90 4.91
CA ARG A 119 -2.69 18.73 3.79
C ARG A 119 -1.82 19.98 3.66
N THR A 120 -1.57 20.39 2.43
CA THR A 120 -1.00 21.71 2.15
C THR A 120 -2.05 22.80 2.35
N ALA A 121 -1.60 24.02 2.64
CA ALA A 121 -2.51 25.17 2.72
C ALA A 121 -3.13 25.44 1.34
N ASN A 122 -4.41 25.83 1.32
CA ASN A 122 -5.20 26.14 0.13
C ASN A 122 -5.66 24.94 -0.73
N GLU A 123 -5.51 23.71 -0.24
CA GLU A 123 -6.10 22.56 -0.92
C GLU A 123 -7.64 22.62 -0.94
N PRO A 124 -8.29 21.99 -1.94
CA PRO A 124 -9.74 21.88 -1.98
C PRO A 124 -10.32 21.32 -0.67
N ARG A 125 -11.56 21.71 -0.35
CA ARG A 125 -12.32 21.16 0.80
C ARG A 125 -12.69 19.68 0.66
N TRP A 126 -12.37 19.08 -0.48
CA TRP A 126 -12.59 17.67 -0.71
C TRP A 126 -11.25 17.05 -1.10
N ILE A 127 -11.00 15.84 -0.59
CA ILE A 127 -9.85 15.04 -0.95
C ILE A 127 -10.29 13.59 -1.10
N SER A 128 -9.82 12.95 -2.16
CA SER A 128 -10.03 11.53 -2.40
C SER A 128 -8.72 10.80 -2.21
N PHE A 129 -8.78 9.65 -1.54
CA PHE A 129 -7.67 8.70 -1.47
C PHE A 129 -8.03 7.46 -2.26
N ARG A 130 -7.19 7.13 -3.24
CA ARG A 130 -7.26 5.85 -3.94
C ARG A 130 -6.41 4.83 -3.18
N ILE A 131 -7.04 3.73 -2.78
CA ILE A 131 -6.43 2.71 -1.91
C ILE A 131 -6.46 1.36 -2.61
N THR A 132 -5.28 0.81 -2.83
CA THR A 132 -5.10 -0.55 -3.39
C THR A 132 -4.53 -1.46 -2.32
N LEU A 133 -5.04 -2.69 -2.23
CA LEU A 133 -4.56 -3.73 -1.32
C LEU A 133 -4.10 -4.96 -2.11
N VAL A 134 -2.92 -5.48 -1.75
CA VAL A 134 -2.28 -6.64 -2.39
C VAL A 134 -2.04 -7.70 -1.32
N GLU A 135 -2.81 -8.79 -1.39
CA GLU A 135 -2.65 -9.94 -0.48
C GLU A 135 -1.29 -10.61 -0.73
N LYS A 136 -1.01 -10.89 -2.01
CA LYS A 136 0.23 -11.45 -2.54
C LYS A 136 0.36 -11.04 -4.01
N PHE A 137 1.51 -11.33 -4.63
CA PHE A 137 1.82 -10.87 -5.99
C PHE A 137 0.71 -11.15 -7.02
N ASP A 138 0.02 -12.28 -6.96
CA ASP A 138 -1.03 -12.65 -7.93
C ASP A 138 -2.47 -12.37 -7.43
N VAL A 139 -2.64 -11.80 -6.24
CA VAL A 139 -3.96 -11.57 -5.62
C VAL A 139 -4.04 -10.15 -5.06
N PHE A 140 -4.77 -9.33 -5.81
CA PHE A 140 -5.06 -7.92 -5.52
C PHE A 140 -6.44 -7.55 -6.05
N TRP A 141 -7.01 -6.45 -5.58
CA TRP A 141 -8.33 -5.97 -5.97
C TRP A 141 -8.24 -4.64 -6.71
N PRO A 142 -9.28 -4.25 -7.46
CA PRO A 142 -9.43 -2.88 -7.93
C PRO A 142 -9.33 -1.90 -6.75
N PRO A 143 -8.74 -0.73 -6.96
CA PRO A 143 -8.65 0.27 -5.91
C PRO A 143 -10.01 0.71 -5.40
N SER A 144 -10.10 0.87 -4.08
CA SER A 144 -11.21 1.55 -3.41
C SER A 144 -10.93 3.05 -3.37
N THR A 145 -11.99 3.86 -3.31
CA THR A 145 -11.88 5.32 -3.13
C THR A 145 -12.44 5.71 -1.77
N LEU A 146 -11.69 6.50 -1.02
CA LEU A 146 -12.11 7.15 0.21
C LEU A 146 -12.26 8.65 -0.08
N ASP A 147 -13.49 9.14 -0.13
CA ASP A 147 -13.80 10.56 -0.32
C ASP A 147 -14.05 11.24 1.02
N ILE A 148 -13.31 12.31 1.31
CA ILE A 148 -13.41 13.06 2.55
C ILE A 148 -13.79 14.51 2.25
N TYR A 149 -14.80 15.00 2.95
CA TYR A 149 -15.22 16.40 2.93
C TYR A 149 -14.80 17.10 4.23
N LEU A 150 -14.17 18.27 4.10
CA LEU A 150 -13.48 19.03 5.15
C LEU A 150 -14.16 20.38 5.40
#